data_AF-A0A358D440-F1
#
_entry.id   AF-A0A358D440-F1
#
_cell.length_a   1.000
_cell.length_b   1.000
_cell.length_c   1.000
_cell.angle_alpha   90.00
_cell.angle_beta   90.00
_cell.angle_gamma   90.00
#
_symmetry.space_group_name_H-M   'P 1'
#
loop_
_entity.id
_entity.type
_entity.pdbx_description
1 polymer ?
#
loop_
_entity_poly.entity_id
_entity_poly.type
_entity_poly.pdbx_seq_one_letter_code
_entity_poly.pdbx_strand_id
1 'polypeptide(L)'
;MGKSRSVLSGSRRDRSAITVQGFFPLLFAGMCWHWARWGIAFLSAFWINEVTDSPRMVQLTGTTMWAPLLFGGALGGVFADRFDRLRTIQWQLAVLIPIVAGIGLLEVTEQLSVWMIYPF
;
A
#
# COMPACT_ATOMS: atom_id res chain seq x y z
N MET A 1 14.81 44.83 -16.94
CA MET A 1 14.37 44.92 -15.53
C MET A 1 13.57 43.66 -15.18
N GLY A 2 14.23 42.65 -14.62
CA GLY A 2 13.59 41.38 -14.25
C GLY A 2 12.95 41.48 -12.87
N LYS A 3 11.64 41.23 -12.77
CA LYS A 3 10.93 41.12 -11.49
C LYS A 3 11.40 39.83 -10.79
N SER A 4 12.29 40.00 -9.82
CA SER A 4 12.62 38.98 -8.82
C SER A 4 11.34 38.59 -8.07
N ARG A 5 10.90 37.34 -8.22
CA ARG A 5 9.83 36.77 -7.39
C ARG A 5 10.40 36.59 -5.98
N SER A 6 10.00 37.47 -5.08
CA SER A 6 10.29 37.30 -3.66
C SER A 6 9.66 35.98 -3.18
N VAL A 7 10.51 35.08 -2.69
CA VAL A 7 10.07 33.91 -1.94
C VAL A 7 9.47 34.44 -0.64
N LEU A 8 8.15 34.38 -0.53
CA LEU A 8 7.41 34.78 0.68
C LEU A 8 7.97 34.01 1.88
N SER A 9 8.65 34.73 2.76
CA SER A 9 9.15 34.27 4.06
C SER A 9 7.97 34.12 5.03
N GLY A 10 7.15 33.09 4.84
CA GLY A 10 6.15 32.66 5.82
C GLY A 10 6.78 31.76 6.88
N SER A 11 6.51 32.05 8.15
CA SER A 11 6.92 31.23 9.30
C SER A 11 6.49 29.76 9.10
N ARG A 12 7.32 28.79 9.50
CA ARG A 12 6.99 27.35 9.42
C ARG A 12 5.62 27.00 10.04
N ARG A 13 5.10 27.83 10.95
CA ARG A 13 3.77 27.69 11.57
C ARG A 13 2.58 27.90 10.62
N ASP A 14 2.73 28.70 9.56
CA ASP A 14 1.61 29.01 8.65
C ASP A 14 1.41 27.95 7.55
N ARG A 15 2.33 26.98 7.46
CA ARG A 15 2.24 25.82 6.55
C ARG A 15 1.56 24.64 7.25
N SER A 16 0.37 24.86 7.78
CA SER A 16 -0.39 23.79 8.42
C SER A 16 -0.95 22.83 7.37
N ALA A 17 -0.71 21.52 7.48
CA ALA A 17 -1.13 20.55 6.47
C ALA A 17 -2.66 20.52 6.27
N ILE A 18 -3.43 20.89 7.30
CA ILE A 18 -4.90 20.99 7.26
C ILE A 18 -5.41 22.12 6.35
N THR A 19 -4.57 23.10 5.99
CA THR A 19 -4.98 24.18 5.07
C THR A 19 -4.81 23.79 3.60
N VAL A 20 -4.18 22.64 3.33
CA VAL A 20 -4.01 22.11 1.97
C VAL A 20 -5.34 21.54 1.49
N GLN A 21 -5.80 21.99 0.30
CA GLN A 21 -7.01 21.49 -0.32
C GLN A 21 -6.93 19.97 -0.51
N GLY A 22 -7.96 19.24 -0.06
CA GLY A 22 -8.01 17.78 -0.16
C GLY A 22 -7.21 17.02 0.91
N PHE A 23 -6.70 17.70 1.95
CA PHE A 23 -5.97 17.05 3.05
C PHE A 23 -6.78 15.94 3.74
N PHE A 24 -8.03 16.20 4.12
CA PHE A 24 -8.85 15.21 4.84
C PHE A 24 -9.17 13.96 4.00
N PRO A 25 -9.64 14.06 2.74
CA PRO A 25 -9.79 12.89 1.88
C PRO A 25 -8.49 12.09 1.73
N LEU A 26 -7.35 12.78 1.55
CA LEU A 26 -6.06 12.12 1.40
C LEU A 26 -5.62 11.42 2.69
N LEU A 27 -5.83 12.05 3.84
CA LEU A 27 -5.56 11.47 5.15
C LEU A 27 -6.40 10.20 5.35
N PHE A 28 -7.70 10.28 5.09
CA PHE A 28 -8.60 9.14 5.25
C PHE A 28 -8.23 7.99 4.31
N ALA A 29 -7.96 8.28 3.04
CA ALA A 29 -7.48 7.28 2.09
C ALA A 29 -6.16 6.65 2.54
N GLY A 30 -5.23 7.46 3.06
CA GLY A 30 -3.97 6.99 3.62
C GLY A 30 -4.16 6.09 4.85
N MET A 31 -5.12 6.42 5.72
CA MET A 31 -5.49 5.57 6.85
C MET A 31 -6.05 4.24 6.36
N CYS A 32 -7.05 4.24 5.46
CA CYS A 32 -7.63 3.01 4.91
C CYS A 32 -6.56 2.11 4.28
N TRP A 33 -5.67 2.69 3.48
CA TRP A 33 -4.54 1.98 2.90
C TRP A 33 -3.63 1.37 3.96
N HIS A 34 -3.30 2.13 5.01
CA HIS A 34 -2.43 1.67 6.08
C HIS A 34 -3.03 0.47 6.83
N TRP A 35 -4.31 0.55 7.19
CA TRP A 35 -5.04 -0.52 7.87
C TRP A 35 -5.16 -1.76 6.98
N ALA A 36 -5.53 -1.60 5.71
CA ALA A 36 -5.66 -2.72 4.78
C ALA A 36 -4.32 -3.46 4.60
N ARG A 37 -3.24 -2.71 4.36
CA ARG A 37 -1.91 -3.29 4.13
C ARG A 37 -1.41 -4.09 5.33
N TRP A 38 -1.53 -3.54 6.54
CA TRP A 38 -1.13 -4.27 7.75
C TRP A 38 -2.09 -5.39 8.11
N GLY A 39 -3.40 -5.18 7.91
CA GLY A 39 -4.42 -6.20 8.14
C GLY A 39 -4.14 -7.45 7.32
N ILE A 40 -3.87 -7.30 6.02
CA ILE A 40 -3.50 -8.43 5.14
C ILE A 40 -2.24 -9.13 5.64
N ALA A 41 -1.19 -8.38 6.02
CA ALA A 41 0.04 -8.99 6.56
C ALA A 41 -0.20 -9.85 7.81
N PHE A 42 -1.02 -9.38 8.75
CA PHE A 42 -1.34 -10.15 9.95
C PHE A 42 -2.29 -11.32 9.68
N LEU A 43 -3.37 -11.10 8.92
CA LEU A 43 -4.35 -12.14 8.62
C LEU A 43 -3.74 -13.27 7.79
N SER A 44 -2.93 -12.95 6.78
CA SER A 44 -2.23 -13.95 5.96
C SER A 44 -1.29 -14.81 6.80
N ALA A 45 -0.50 -14.20 7.69
CA ALA A 45 0.39 -14.94 8.58
C ALA A 45 -0.38 -15.83 9.58
N PHE A 46 -1.48 -15.31 10.12
CA PHE A 46 -2.36 -16.05 11.05
C PHE A 46 -3.02 -17.25 10.35
N TRP A 47 -3.68 -17.03 9.21
CA TRP A 47 -4.35 -18.07 8.45
C TRP A 47 -3.38 -19.16 7.98
N ILE A 48 -2.17 -18.78 7.52
CA ILE A 48 -1.15 -19.76 7.14
C ILE A 48 -0.71 -20.59 8.34
N ASN A 49 -0.59 -19.99 9.53
CA ASN A 49 -0.29 -20.76 10.73
C ASN A 49 -1.39 -21.75 11.06
N GLU A 50 -2.65 -21.33 10.97
CA GLU A 50 -3.82 -22.17 11.23
C GLU A 50 -3.91 -23.37 10.28
N VAL A 51 -3.64 -23.16 8.98
CA VAL A 51 -3.76 -24.21 7.96
C VAL A 51 -2.53 -25.13 7.88
N THR A 52 -1.33 -24.62 8.16
CA THR A 52 -0.09 -25.39 7.97
C THR A 52 0.59 -25.85 9.26
N ASP A 53 0.18 -25.29 10.40
CA ASP A 53 0.81 -25.47 11.73
C ASP A 53 2.34 -25.33 11.73
N SER A 54 2.86 -24.52 10.78
CA SER A 54 4.29 -24.44 10.50
C SER A 54 4.82 -23.02 10.68
N PRO A 55 5.63 -22.76 11.73
CA PRO A 55 6.26 -21.46 11.93
C PRO A 55 7.17 -21.02 10.77
N ARG A 56 7.66 -21.96 9.97
CA ARG A 56 8.49 -21.67 8.78
C ARG A 56 7.66 -21.09 7.64
N MET A 57 6.44 -21.60 7.44
CA MET A 57 5.52 -21.10 6.42
C MET A 57 5.05 -19.68 6.74
N VAL A 58 4.88 -19.37 8.02
CA VAL A 58 4.58 -18.01 8.50
C VAL A 58 5.72 -17.04 8.19
N GLN A 59 6.98 -17.44 8.44
CA GLN A 59 8.15 -16.62 8.10
C GLN A 59 8.31 -16.43 6.58
N LEU A 60 8.00 -17.46 5.79
CA LEU A 60 7.99 -17.35 4.33
C LEU A 60 6.95 -16.31 3.88
N THR A 61 5.76 -16.31 4.49
CA THR A 61 4.70 -15.31 4.23
C THR A 61 5.19 -13.89 4.46
N GLY A 62 5.82 -13.63 5.61
CA GLY A 62 6.43 -12.32 5.85
C GLY A 62 7.48 -11.99 4.78
N THR A 63 8.34 -12.94 4.45
CA THR A 63 9.38 -12.75 3.44
C THR A 63 8.80 -12.41 2.07
N THR A 64 7.76 -13.11 1.61
CA THR A 64 7.14 -12.86 0.30
C THR A 64 6.42 -11.53 0.24
N MET A 65 5.89 -11.02 1.36
CA MET A 65 5.26 -9.69 1.41
C MET A 65 6.28 -8.55 1.45
N TRP A 66 7.39 -8.72 2.18
CA TRP A 66 8.37 -7.64 2.38
C TRP A 66 9.50 -7.63 1.34
N ALA A 67 9.91 -8.79 0.81
CA ALA A 67 11.00 -8.87 -0.17
C ALA A 67 10.70 -8.06 -1.46
N PRO A 68 9.49 -8.09 -2.04
CA PRO A 68 9.15 -7.27 -3.20
C PRO A 68 9.23 -5.78 -2.90
N LEU A 69 9.01 -5.33 -1.67
CA LEU A 69 9.18 -3.91 -1.33
C LEU A 69 10.66 -3.51 -1.33
N LEU A 70 11.54 -4.44 -0.94
CA LEU A 70 12.98 -4.22 -0.88
C LEU A 70 13.58 -4.10 -2.30
N PHE A 71 13.16 -4.96 -3.23
CA PHE A 71 13.61 -4.92 -4.63
C PHE A 71 12.80 -3.92 -5.47
N GLY A 72 11.50 -3.86 -5.24
CA GLY A 72 10.54 -3.05 -5.96
C GLY A 72 10.59 -1.57 -5.59
N GLY A 73 11.20 -1.17 -4.46
CA GLY A 73 11.38 0.24 -4.12
C GLY A 73 12.22 1.01 -5.14
N ALA A 74 13.29 0.39 -5.66
CA ALA A 74 14.12 1.00 -6.70
C ALA A 74 13.35 1.16 -8.02
N LEU A 75 12.61 0.12 -8.43
CA LEU A 75 11.76 0.17 -9.62
C LEU A 75 10.62 1.19 -9.43
N GLY A 76 9.97 1.18 -8.27
CA GLY A 76 8.89 2.07 -7.90
C GLY A 76 9.30 3.54 -7.96
N GLY A 77 10.53 3.87 -7.57
CA GLY A 77 11.09 5.22 -7.74
C GLY A 77 11.17 5.62 -9.22
N VAL A 78 11.70 4.75 -10.07
CA VAL A 78 11.79 5.00 -11.53
C VAL A 78 10.39 5.16 -12.15
N PHE A 79 9.42 4.35 -11.74
CA PHE A 79 8.04 4.48 -12.19
C PHE A 79 7.38 5.77 -11.67
N ALA A 80 7.63 6.15 -10.41
CA ALA A 80 7.06 7.36 -9.81
C ALA A 80 7.60 8.67 -10.41
N ASP A 81 8.79 8.62 -11.00
CA ASP A 81 9.41 9.76 -11.71
C ASP A 81 8.97 9.86 -13.17
N ARG A 82 8.59 8.74 -13.80
CA ARG A 82 8.22 8.69 -15.23
C ARG A 82 6.73 8.77 -15.50
N PHE A 83 5.89 8.36 -14.55
CA PHE A 83 4.44 8.27 -14.74
C PHE A 83 3.68 9.27 -13.85
N ASP A 84 2.44 9.58 -14.26
CA ASP A 84 1.53 10.38 -13.45
C ASP A 84 1.14 9.61 -12.19
N ARG A 85 1.60 10.12 -11.04
CA ARG A 85 1.42 9.51 -9.71
C ARG A 85 -0.04 9.23 -9.40
N LEU A 86 -0.95 10.13 -9.76
CA LEU A 86 -2.37 9.96 -9.46
C LEU A 86 -2.95 8.79 -10.26
N ARG A 87 -2.66 8.74 -11.56
CA ARG A 87 -3.12 7.65 -12.43
C ARG A 87 -2.51 6.31 -12.01
N THR A 88 -1.23 6.28 -11.66
CA THR A 88 -0.56 5.06 -11.20
C THR A 88 -1.23 4.49 -9.95
N ILE A 89 -1.53 5.32 -8.95
CA ILE A 89 -2.21 4.89 -7.73
C ILE A 89 -3.64 4.41 -8.05
N GLN A 90 -4.38 5.14 -8.91
CA GLN A 90 -5.72 4.74 -9.31
C GLN A 90 -5.74 3.36 -10.00
N TRP A 91 -4.82 3.12 -10.93
CA TRP A 91 -4.67 1.82 -11.59
C TRP A 91 -4.28 0.72 -10.62
N GLN A 92 -3.32 0.99 -9.73
CA GLN A 92 -2.92 0.04 -8.70
C GLN A 92 -4.11 -0.35 -7.81
N LEU A 93 -4.90 0.61 -7.34
CA LEU A 93 -6.08 0.34 -6.51
C LEU A 93 -7.19 -0.36 -7.31
N ALA A 94 -7.42 0.05 -8.56
CA ALA A 94 -8.42 -0.57 -9.43
C ALA A 94 -8.14 -2.06 -9.69
N VAL A 95 -6.86 -2.46 -9.71
CA VAL A 95 -6.44 -3.86 -9.83
C VAL A 95 -6.41 -4.57 -8.47
N LEU A 96 -5.90 -3.91 -7.44
CA LEU A 96 -5.71 -4.54 -6.13
C LEU A 96 -7.04 -4.83 -5.41
N ILE A 97 -7.99 -3.90 -5.44
CA ILE A 97 -9.30 -4.07 -4.79
C ILE A 97 -10.02 -5.36 -5.24
N PRO A 98 -10.20 -5.64 -6.54
CA PRO A 98 -10.87 -6.87 -6.97
C PRO A 98 -10.05 -8.12 -6.66
N ILE A 99 -8.72 -8.06 -6.66
CA ILE A 99 -7.87 -9.18 -6.24
C ILE A 99 -8.09 -9.51 -4.76
N VAL A 100 -8.06 -8.51 -3.87
CA VAL A 100 -8.33 -8.68 -2.43
C VAL A 100 -9.74 -9.27 -2.23
N ALA A 101 -10.75 -8.71 -2.92
CA ALA A 101 -12.12 -9.20 -2.84
C ALA A 101 -12.25 -10.66 -3.32
N GLY A 102 -11.52 -11.02 -4.38
CA GLY A 102 -11.45 -12.39 -4.88
C GLY A 102 -10.84 -13.35 -3.87
N ILE A 103 -9.77 -12.97 -3.18
CA ILE A 103 -9.20 -13.79 -2.09
C ILE A 103 -10.20 -13.98 -0.96
N GLY A 104 -10.91 -12.91 -0.53
CA GLY A 104 -11.95 -13.03 0.47
C GLY A 104 -13.08 -13.97 0.04
N LEU A 105 -13.47 -13.95 -1.23
CA LEU A 105 -14.48 -14.89 -1.74
C LEU A 105 -13.97 -16.35 -1.76
N LEU A 106 -12.71 -16.56 -2.13
CA LEU A 106 -12.09 -17.88 -2.13
C LEU A 106 -11.97 -18.47 -0.71
N GLU A 107 -11.73 -17.61 0.28
CA GLU A 107 -11.71 -18.00 1.69
C GLU A 107 -13.10 -18.44 2.17
N VAL A 108 -14.13 -17.64 1.90
CA VAL A 108 -15.53 -17.96 2.24
C VAL A 108 -16.04 -19.24 1.54
N THR A 109 -15.48 -19.58 0.38
CA THR A 109 -15.83 -20.80 -0.38
C THR A 109 -14.92 -21.99 -0.07
N GLU A 110 -14.02 -21.88 0.90
CA GLU A 110 -13.05 -22.91 1.31
C GLU A 110 -12.12 -23.39 0.18
N GLN A 111 -11.92 -22.56 -0.84
CA GLN A 111 -11.05 -22.85 -1.99
C GLN A 111 -9.69 -22.14 -1.91
N LEU A 112 -9.47 -21.38 -0.84
CA LEU A 112 -8.23 -20.64 -0.66
C LEU A 112 -7.05 -21.59 -0.43
N SER A 113 -6.05 -21.49 -1.31
CA SER A 113 -4.79 -22.21 -1.18
C SER A 113 -3.67 -21.29 -0.71
N VAL A 114 -2.72 -21.83 0.05
CA VAL A 114 -1.54 -21.10 0.56
C VAL A 114 -0.78 -20.37 -0.57
N TRP A 115 -0.71 -20.97 -1.76
CA TRP A 115 -0.03 -20.39 -2.92
C TRP A 115 -0.66 -19.11 -3.44
N MET A 116 -1.93 -18.85 -3.13
CA MET A 116 -2.66 -17.64 -3.54
C MET A 116 -2.35 -16.45 -2.62
N ILE A 117 -1.77 -16.70 -1.43
CA ILE A 117 -1.42 -15.68 -0.44
C ILE A 117 0.00 -15.13 -0.67
N TYR A 118 0.93 -15.94 -1.13
CA TYR A 118 2.32 -15.49 -1.33
C TYR A 118 2.54 -14.36 -2.35
N PRO A 119 1.74 -14.23 -3.43
CA PRO A 119 1.89 -13.12 -4.37
C PRO A 119 1.42 -11.75 -3.86
N PHE A 120 0.81 -11.69 -2.68
CA PHE A 120 0.38 -10.45 -2.02
C PHE A 120 1.56 -9.67 -1.42
#